data_AF-A0A1Q7WDJ7-F1
#
_entry.id   AF-A0A1Q7WDJ7-F1
#
_cell.length_a   1.000
_cell.length_b   1.000
_cell.length_c   1.000
_cell.angle_alpha   90.00
_cell.angle_beta   90.00
_cell.angle_gamma   90.00
#
_symmetry.space_group_name_H-M   'P 1'
#
loop_
_entity.id
_entity.type
_entity.pdbx_description
1 polymer ?
#
loop_
_entity_poly.entity_id
_entity_poly.type
_entity_poly.pdbx_seq_one_letter_code
_entity_poly.pdbx_strand_id
1 'polypeptide(L)'
;MALPTPAPSEPPRFVSRAGGTDVVRSGVTPRRWHDLYHSALNARWWALLATFAGFYVVVNALFALAYIAGGDDIANARAGSFVDAFFFSVQTMATIGYGALAPRGIYANVLVAIEAFLGVLSFALATGLFFAKFSRPTARVLFSRVAVIAPRDGVRSLMLRMANERANQILEAQVHLALARTETTAEGERVRRLYDLELVRTRTPLFVLT
;
A
#
# COMPACT_ATOMS: atom_id res chain seq x y z
N MET A 1 -7.51 -28.15 -47.09
CA MET A 1 -8.08 -27.52 -45.88
C MET A 1 -7.01 -26.61 -45.30
N ALA A 2 -7.06 -25.31 -45.61
CA ALA A 2 -6.04 -24.36 -45.17
C ALA A 2 -6.27 -24.02 -43.69
N LEU A 3 -5.22 -24.13 -42.86
CA LEU A 3 -5.25 -23.72 -41.46
C LEU A 3 -5.50 -22.20 -41.37
N PRO A 4 -6.34 -21.74 -40.43
CA PRO A 4 -6.57 -20.31 -40.24
C PRO A 4 -5.26 -19.63 -39.79
N THR A 5 -4.88 -18.58 -40.52
CA THR A 5 -3.76 -17.70 -40.18
C THR A 5 -3.95 -17.16 -38.76
N PRO A 6 -2.98 -17.30 -37.85
CA PRO A 6 -3.08 -16.71 -36.52
C PRO A 6 -3.26 -15.18 -36.66
N ALA A 7 -4.22 -14.64 -35.92
CA ALA A 7 -4.46 -13.21 -35.88
C ALA A 7 -3.15 -12.46 -35.56
N PRO A 8 -2.84 -11.34 -36.24
CA PRO A 8 -1.63 -10.59 -35.97
C PRO A 8 -1.59 -10.22 -34.48
N SER A 9 -0.52 -10.63 -33.80
CA SER A 9 -0.26 -10.26 -32.41
C SER A 9 -0.34 -8.75 -32.29
N GLU A 10 -1.17 -8.23 -31.38
CA GLU A 10 -1.27 -6.79 -31.15
C GLU A 10 0.14 -6.22 -30.90
N PRO A 11 0.52 -5.10 -31.55
CA PRO A 11 1.82 -4.51 -31.32
C PRO A 11 1.99 -4.18 -29.84
N PRO A 12 3.19 -4.38 -29.27
CA PRO A 12 3.43 -4.16 -27.85
C PRO A 12 3.07 -2.72 -27.47
N ARG A 13 2.16 -2.58 -26.49
CA ARG A 13 1.65 -1.29 -26.04
C ARG A 13 2.52 -0.74 -24.93
N PHE A 14 2.91 0.53 -25.04
CA PHE A 14 3.75 1.20 -24.04
C PHE A 14 3.06 1.35 -22.67
N VAL A 15 1.74 1.59 -22.68
CA VAL A 15 0.91 1.70 -21.48
C VAL A 15 -0.28 0.76 -21.65
N SER A 16 -0.49 -0.12 -20.67
CA SER A 16 -1.67 -0.96 -20.62
C SER A 16 -2.92 -0.12 -20.33
N ARG A 17 -4.09 -0.55 -20.81
CA ARG A 17 -5.36 0.16 -20.56
C ARG A 17 -5.68 0.33 -19.07
N ALA A 18 -5.17 -0.55 -18.22
CA ALA A 18 -5.35 -0.50 -16.77
C ALA A 18 -4.35 0.45 -16.06
N GLY A 19 -3.55 1.22 -16.80
CA GLY A 19 -2.61 2.20 -16.24
C GLY A 19 -1.26 1.63 -15.80
N GLY A 20 -1.01 0.33 -15.98
CA GLY A 20 0.31 -0.26 -15.79
C GLY A 20 1.23 0.06 -16.97
N THR A 21 2.45 0.53 -16.70
CA THR A 21 3.51 0.65 -17.71
C THR A 21 4.16 -0.71 -17.91
N ASP A 22 4.20 -1.18 -19.16
CA ASP A 22 4.92 -2.42 -19.52
C ASP A 22 6.42 -2.11 -19.67
N VAL A 23 6.99 -1.54 -18.60
CA VAL A 23 8.36 -1.05 -18.54
C VAL A 23 9.03 -1.73 -17.35
N VAL A 24 9.86 -2.72 -17.65
CA VAL A 24 10.70 -3.40 -16.67
C VAL A 24 11.86 -2.46 -16.30
N ARG A 25 11.92 -2.02 -15.04
CA ARG A 25 13.05 -1.25 -14.52
C ARG A 25 14.18 -2.21 -14.15
N SER A 26 15.29 -2.17 -14.89
CA SER A 26 16.52 -2.89 -14.56
C SER A 26 17.54 -1.97 -13.86
N GLY A 27 18.23 -2.48 -12.83
CA GLY A 27 19.38 -1.80 -12.20
C GLY A 27 19.11 -0.99 -10.92
N VAL A 28 17.96 -1.18 -10.24
CA VAL A 28 17.68 -0.47 -8.97
C VAL A 28 18.14 -1.32 -7.77
N THR A 29 19.07 -0.81 -6.98
CA THR A 29 19.50 -1.43 -5.71
C THR A 29 18.43 -1.22 -4.63
N PRO A 30 17.91 -2.27 -3.97
CA PRO A 30 16.84 -2.12 -2.98
C PRO A 30 17.33 -1.45 -1.69
N ARG A 31 16.66 -0.38 -1.27
CA ARG A 31 16.88 0.28 0.02
C ARG A 31 15.86 -0.23 1.05
N ARG A 32 16.21 -1.31 1.74
CA ARG A 32 15.37 -2.09 2.68
C ARG A 32 14.47 -1.29 3.63
N TRP A 33 14.94 -0.17 4.19
CA TRP A 33 14.19 0.58 5.22
C TRP A 33 13.09 1.49 4.65
N HIS A 34 13.33 2.14 3.50
CA HIS A 34 12.27 2.88 2.81
C HIS A 34 11.19 1.92 2.30
N ASP A 35 11.60 0.72 1.92
CA ASP A 35 10.72 -0.31 1.39
C ASP A 35 9.70 -0.82 2.42
N LEU A 36 10.00 -0.81 3.73
CA LEU A 36 9.05 -1.28 4.76
C LEU A 36 7.82 -0.37 4.85
N TYR A 37 8.02 0.95 4.93
CA TYR A 37 6.92 1.91 4.98
C TYR A 37 6.10 1.89 3.68
N HIS A 38 6.78 1.89 2.52
CA HIS A 38 6.10 1.78 1.23
C HIS A 38 5.35 0.45 1.06
N SER A 39 5.95 -0.66 1.49
CA SER A 39 5.34 -1.99 1.46
C SER A 39 4.10 -2.05 2.34
N ALA A 40 4.16 -1.55 3.57
CA ALA A 40 3.02 -1.59 4.49
C ALA A 40 1.83 -0.74 3.99
N LEU A 41 2.11 0.42 3.38
CA LEU A 41 1.08 1.26 2.76
C LEU A 41 0.48 0.63 1.50
N ASN A 42 1.28 -0.07 0.69
CA ASN A 42 0.82 -0.72 -0.55
C ASN A 42 0.24 -2.13 -0.33
N ALA A 43 0.47 -2.75 0.83
CA ALA A 43 -0.04 -4.08 1.16
C ALA A 43 -1.58 -4.14 1.10
N ARG A 44 -2.15 -5.33 0.92
CA ARG A 44 -3.61 -5.53 1.09
C ARG A 44 -3.97 -5.37 2.57
N TRP A 45 -5.19 -4.93 2.88
CA TRP A 45 -5.63 -4.71 4.27
C TRP A 45 -5.49 -5.96 5.16
N TRP A 46 -5.91 -7.12 4.67
CA TRP A 46 -5.76 -8.38 5.40
C TRP A 46 -4.29 -8.74 5.66
N ALA A 47 -3.40 -8.47 4.70
CA ALA A 47 -1.98 -8.77 4.83
C ALA A 47 -1.35 -7.86 5.90
N LEU A 48 -1.75 -6.59 5.92
CA LEU A 48 -1.32 -5.65 6.95
C LEU A 48 -1.80 -6.09 8.34
N LEU A 49 -3.09 -6.45 8.47
CA LEU A 49 -3.64 -6.95 9.74
C LEU A 49 -2.95 -8.25 10.20
N ALA A 50 -2.70 -9.18 9.27
CA ALA A 50 -1.98 -10.42 9.56
C ALA A 50 -0.54 -10.15 10.02
N THR A 51 0.15 -9.18 9.43
CA THR A 51 1.50 -8.77 9.87
C THR A 51 1.48 -8.22 11.29
N PHE A 52 0.53 -7.34 11.63
CA PHE A 52 0.39 -6.81 12.99
C PHE A 52 0.02 -7.90 14.00
N ALA A 53 -0.90 -8.81 13.64
CA ALA A 53 -1.28 -9.94 14.48
C ALA A 53 -0.09 -10.90 14.70
N GLY A 54 0.67 -11.21 13.64
CA GLY A 54 1.87 -12.03 13.73
C GLY A 54 2.95 -11.38 14.59
N PHE A 55 3.21 -10.08 14.40
CA PHE A 55 4.14 -9.32 15.25
C PHE A 55 3.71 -9.35 16.71
N TYR A 56 2.42 -9.13 16.99
CA TYR A 56 1.86 -9.19 18.33
C TYR A 56 2.09 -10.57 18.97
N VAL A 57 1.75 -11.66 18.29
CA VAL A 57 1.96 -13.03 18.80
C VAL A 57 3.45 -13.31 19.06
N VAL A 58 4.34 -12.91 18.15
CA VAL A 58 5.78 -13.12 18.30
C VAL A 58 6.34 -12.35 19.50
N VAL A 59 5.98 -11.08 19.65
CA VAL A 59 6.44 -10.26 20.79
C VAL A 59 5.95 -10.86 22.11
N ASN A 60 4.67 -11.23 22.21
CA ASN A 60 4.14 -11.84 23.43
C ASN A 60 4.79 -13.21 23.72
N ALA A 61 5.10 -14.00 22.69
CA ALA A 61 5.83 -15.25 22.86
C ALA A 61 7.25 -15.02 23.38
N LEU A 62 7.95 -13.98 22.92
CA LEU A 62 9.28 -13.62 23.42
C LEU A 62 9.24 -13.17 24.88
N PHE A 63 8.25 -12.35 25.26
CA PHE A 63 8.04 -11.96 26.65
C PHE A 63 7.66 -13.16 27.54
N ALA A 64 6.81 -14.06 27.06
CA ALA A 64 6.50 -15.30 27.77
C ALA A 64 7.75 -16.13 28.08
N LEU A 65 8.66 -16.27 27.10
CA LEU A 65 9.95 -16.93 27.31
C LEU A 65 10.83 -16.18 28.31
N ALA A 66 10.85 -14.84 28.27
CA ALA A 66 11.59 -14.03 29.23
C ALA A 66 11.04 -14.20 30.66
N TYR A 67 9.72 -14.24 30.84
CA TYR A 67 9.11 -14.50 32.14
C TYR A 67 9.47 -15.89 32.68
N ILE A 68 9.42 -16.92 31.84
CA ILE A 68 9.83 -18.29 32.23
C ILE A 68 11.33 -18.35 32.58
N ALA A 69 12.18 -17.59 31.88
CA ALA A 69 13.60 -17.52 32.17
C ALA A 69 13.91 -16.88 33.53
N GLY A 70 13.01 -16.03 34.05
CA GLY A 70 13.05 -15.51 35.42
C GLY A 70 12.70 -16.54 36.50
N GLY A 71 12.12 -17.68 36.12
CA GLY A 71 11.60 -18.69 37.05
C GLY A 71 10.10 -18.50 37.33
N ASP A 72 9.66 -18.89 38.52
CA ASP A 72 8.24 -18.84 38.93
C ASP A 72 7.81 -17.45 39.44
N ASP A 73 8.20 -16.41 38.71
CA ASP A 73 7.96 -15.00 39.03
C ASP A 73 6.56 -14.51 38.57
N ILE A 74 5.66 -15.42 38.20
CA ILE A 74 4.24 -15.11 37.91
C ILE A 74 3.38 -15.78 38.98
N ALA A 75 2.69 -14.98 39.79
CA ALA A 75 1.74 -15.47 40.77
C ALA A 75 0.55 -16.17 40.09
N ASN A 76 0.13 -17.31 40.66
CA ASN A 76 -0.98 -18.15 40.18
C ASN A 76 -0.78 -18.80 38.80
N ALA A 77 0.40 -18.67 38.19
CA ALA A 77 0.76 -19.46 37.01
C ALA A 77 1.24 -20.86 37.41
N ARG A 78 1.05 -21.84 36.53
CA ARG A 78 1.69 -23.16 36.69
C ARG A 78 3.19 -23.01 36.44
N ALA A 79 4.01 -23.64 37.28
CA ALA A 79 5.46 -23.55 37.17
C ALA A 79 5.95 -23.97 35.77
N GLY A 80 6.76 -23.11 35.12
CA GLY A 80 7.27 -23.33 33.77
C GLY A 80 6.23 -23.36 32.63
N SER A 81 4.97 -22.97 32.87
CA SER A 81 3.91 -23.01 31.84
C SER A 81 4.02 -21.86 30.85
N PHE A 82 4.43 -22.17 29.61
CA PHE A 82 4.47 -21.19 28.51
C PHE A 82 3.11 -20.56 28.22
N VAL A 83 2.04 -21.35 28.31
CA VAL A 83 0.68 -20.87 28.01
C VAL A 83 0.25 -19.80 29.02
N ASP A 84 0.52 -20.00 30.31
CA ASP A 84 0.17 -19.03 31.34
C ASP A 84 1.01 -17.75 31.23
N ALA A 85 2.32 -17.91 30.96
CA ALA A 85 3.22 -16.78 30.72
C ALA A 85 2.84 -15.99 29.46
N PHE A 86 2.42 -16.67 28.38
CA PHE A 86 1.93 -16.04 27.16
C PHE A 86 0.65 -15.25 27.40
N PHE A 87 -0.32 -15.81 28.10
CA PHE A 87 -1.54 -15.06 28.43
C PHE A 87 -1.30 -13.94 29.44
N PHE A 88 -0.33 -14.07 30.35
CA PHE A 88 0.11 -12.97 31.20
C PHE A 88 0.72 -11.82 30.41
N SER A 89 1.60 -12.13 29.45
CA SER A 89 2.17 -11.17 28.51
C SER A 89 1.08 -10.47 27.69
N VAL A 90 0.13 -11.24 27.12
CA VAL A 90 -1.03 -10.69 26.40
C VAL A 90 -1.84 -9.71 27.25
N GLN A 91 -2.12 -10.07 28.50
CA GLN A 91 -2.87 -9.21 29.44
C GLN A 91 -2.09 -7.95 29.82
N THR A 92 -0.77 -8.04 29.91
CA THR A 92 0.12 -6.93 30.26
C THR A 92 0.29 -5.96 29.09
N MET A 93 0.70 -6.47 27.92
CA MET A 93 0.94 -5.66 26.72
C MET A 93 -0.34 -4.98 26.22
N ALA A 94 -1.49 -5.66 26.29
CA ALA A 94 -2.78 -5.07 25.93
C ALA A 94 -3.39 -4.21 27.05
N THR A 95 -2.72 -4.07 28.20
CA THR A 95 -3.19 -3.30 29.37
C THR A 95 -4.54 -3.78 29.93
N ILE A 96 -4.84 -5.07 29.78
CA ILE A 96 -6.08 -5.69 30.27
C ILE A 96 -5.99 -5.94 31.77
N GLY A 97 -4.90 -6.57 32.22
CA GLY A 97 -4.58 -6.76 33.63
C GLY A 97 -5.72 -7.33 34.49
N TYR A 98 -6.24 -8.51 34.17
CA TYR A 98 -7.34 -9.13 34.94
C TYR A 98 -7.03 -9.34 36.43
N GLY A 99 -5.75 -9.35 36.81
CA GLY A 99 -5.30 -9.47 38.20
C GLY A 99 -5.19 -10.90 38.72
N ALA A 100 -5.69 -11.90 37.99
CA ALA A 100 -5.54 -13.31 38.34
C ALA A 100 -4.07 -13.77 38.24
N LEU A 101 -3.37 -13.34 37.19
CA LEU A 101 -1.93 -13.51 37.03
C LEU A 101 -1.25 -12.18 37.35
N ALA A 102 -0.25 -12.19 38.23
CA ALA A 102 0.44 -10.99 38.68
C ALA A 102 1.96 -11.20 38.74
N PRO A 103 2.77 -10.19 38.41
CA PRO A 103 4.22 -10.30 38.52
C PRO A 103 4.62 -10.39 40.00
N ARG A 104 5.56 -11.29 40.31
CA ARG A 104 6.17 -11.47 41.62
C ARG A 104 7.66 -11.17 41.52
N GLY A 105 8.17 -10.33 42.42
CA GLY A 105 9.59 -9.96 42.45
C GLY A 105 9.94 -8.80 41.50
N ILE A 106 11.15 -8.26 41.67
CA ILE A 106 11.63 -7.09 40.93
C ILE A 106 11.82 -7.41 39.44
N TYR A 107 12.31 -8.62 39.12
CA TYR A 107 12.56 -9.05 37.75
C TYR A 107 11.31 -9.01 36.87
N ALA A 108 10.23 -9.68 37.27
CA ALA A 108 8.98 -9.66 36.52
C ALA A 108 8.36 -8.26 36.45
N ASN A 109 8.44 -7.45 37.51
CA ASN A 109 7.93 -6.07 37.47
C ASN A 109 8.70 -5.17 36.49
N VAL A 110 10.02 -5.35 36.35
CA VAL A 110 10.82 -4.63 35.34
C VAL A 110 10.41 -5.06 33.93
N LEU A 111 10.20 -6.37 33.70
CA LEU A 111 9.70 -6.87 32.42
C LEU A 111 8.32 -6.29 32.07
N VAL A 112 7.39 -6.28 33.04
CA VAL A 112 6.06 -5.68 32.88
C VAL A 112 6.14 -4.20 32.49
N ALA A 113 7.04 -3.43 33.12
CA ALA A 113 7.22 -2.02 32.79
C ALA A 113 7.73 -1.81 31.34
N ILE A 114 8.70 -2.62 30.91
CA ILE A 114 9.23 -2.59 29.54
C ILE A 114 8.14 -3.01 28.54
N GLU A 115 7.42 -4.08 28.86
CA GLU A 115 6.35 -4.63 28.03
C GLU A 115 5.21 -3.64 27.85
N ALA A 116 4.76 -3.00 28.92
CA ALA A 116 3.73 -1.97 28.88
C ALA A 116 4.15 -0.78 28.01
N PHE A 117 5.39 -0.30 28.16
CA PHE A 117 5.94 0.78 27.32
C PHE A 117 5.96 0.39 25.83
N LEU A 118 6.44 -0.80 25.50
CA LEU A 118 6.44 -1.30 24.12
C LEU A 118 5.03 -1.52 23.57
N GLY A 119 4.08 -1.93 24.41
CA GLY A 119 2.67 -2.05 24.05
C GLY A 119 2.08 -0.71 23.60
N VAL A 120 2.25 0.34 24.42
CA VAL A 120 1.79 1.70 24.10
C VAL A 120 2.46 2.23 22.82
N LEU A 121 3.78 2.05 22.68
CA LEU A 121 4.51 2.49 21.49
C LEU A 121 4.02 1.77 20.23
N SER A 122 3.81 0.45 20.31
CA SER A 122 3.31 -0.36 19.20
C SER A 122 1.91 0.07 18.78
N PHE A 123 1.03 0.34 19.74
CA PHE A 123 -0.33 0.82 19.47
C PHE A 123 -0.32 2.19 18.77
N ALA A 124 0.52 3.11 19.23
CA ALA A 124 0.68 4.43 18.61
C ALA A 124 1.17 4.33 17.15
N LEU A 125 2.20 3.51 16.90
CA LEU A 125 2.74 3.30 15.56
C LEU A 125 1.74 2.61 14.63
N ALA A 126 1.02 1.60 15.12
CA ALA A 126 -0.03 0.91 14.34
C ALA A 126 -1.13 1.87 13.92
N THR A 127 -1.60 2.71 14.87
CA THR A 127 -2.63 3.72 14.61
C THR A 127 -2.16 4.74 13.57
N GLY A 128 -0.94 5.25 13.71
CA GLY A 128 -0.36 6.19 12.75
C GLY A 128 -0.24 5.61 11.33
N LEU A 129 0.17 4.34 11.21
CA LEU A 129 0.25 3.66 9.93
C LEU A 129 -1.13 3.40 9.30
N PHE A 130 -2.12 3.00 10.11
CA PHE A 130 -3.49 2.83 9.64
C PHE A 130 -4.06 4.16 9.16
N PHE A 131 -3.87 5.23 9.91
CA PHE A 131 -4.28 6.57 9.50
C PHE A 131 -3.60 6.98 8.19
N ALA A 132 -2.28 6.79 8.05
CA ALA A 132 -1.55 7.09 6.82
C ALA A 132 -2.08 6.29 5.62
N LYS A 133 -2.45 5.02 5.83
CA LYS A 133 -3.02 4.17 4.78
C LYS A 133 -4.44 4.57 4.41
N PHE A 134 -5.29 4.87 5.39
CA PHE A 134 -6.66 5.37 5.15
C PHE A 134 -6.67 6.73 4.47
N SER A 135 -5.69 7.57 4.77
CA SER A 135 -5.58 8.93 4.22
C SER A 135 -5.09 8.96 2.77
N ARG A 136 -4.69 7.81 2.19
CA ARG A 136 -4.28 7.78 0.78
C ARG A 136 -5.50 7.93 -0.13
N PRO A 137 -5.57 9.02 -0.93
CA PRO A 137 -6.67 9.22 -1.84
C PRO A 137 -6.59 8.17 -2.96
N THR A 138 -7.63 7.34 -3.09
CA THR A 138 -7.77 6.44 -4.24
C THR A 138 -8.67 7.11 -5.26
N ALA A 139 -8.09 7.86 -6.19
CA ALA A 139 -8.82 8.32 -7.37
C ALA A 139 -9.05 7.12 -8.30
N ARG A 140 -10.31 6.83 -8.64
CA ARG A 140 -10.67 5.87 -9.69
C ARG A 140 -11.30 6.61 -10.84
N VAL A 141 -10.47 6.92 -11.84
CA VAL A 141 -10.89 7.59 -13.05
C VAL A 141 -11.07 6.54 -14.14
N LEU A 142 -12.27 6.46 -14.70
CA LEU A 142 -12.57 5.62 -15.84
C LEU A 142 -12.33 6.41 -17.12
N PHE A 143 -11.64 5.83 -18.10
CA PHE A 143 -11.43 6.44 -19.43
C PHE A 143 -12.32 5.79 -20.49
N SER A 144 -12.69 6.56 -21.52
CA SER A 144 -13.42 6.05 -22.67
C SER A 144 -12.63 4.95 -23.40
N ARG A 145 -13.33 3.94 -23.91
CA ARG A 145 -12.70 2.79 -24.60
C ARG A 145 -11.95 3.18 -25.89
N VAL A 146 -12.32 4.30 -26.47
CA VAL A 146 -11.79 4.86 -27.72
C VAL A 146 -11.62 6.37 -27.57
N ALA A 147 -10.68 6.93 -28.33
CA ALA A 147 -10.61 8.34 -28.62
C ALA A 147 -11.16 8.58 -30.03
N VAL A 148 -11.71 9.76 -30.28
CA VAL A 148 -12.31 10.13 -31.57
C VAL A 148 -11.68 11.41 -32.10
N ILE A 149 -11.50 11.50 -33.41
CA ILE A 149 -11.10 12.73 -34.10
C ILE A 149 -12.29 13.20 -34.91
N ALA A 150 -12.86 14.34 -34.53
CA ALA A 150 -14.03 14.90 -35.18
C ALA A 150 -14.02 16.43 -35.07
N PRO A 151 -14.72 17.15 -35.97
CA PRO A 151 -14.88 18.60 -35.84
C PRO A 151 -15.64 18.95 -34.56
N ARG A 152 -15.08 19.84 -33.75
CA ARG A 152 -15.69 20.46 -32.57
C ARG A 152 -15.43 21.96 -32.66
N ASP A 153 -16.48 22.75 -32.62
CA ASP A 153 -16.43 24.22 -32.72
C ASP A 153 -15.64 24.68 -33.97
N GLY A 154 -15.83 23.97 -35.09
CA GLY A 154 -15.21 24.27 -36.39
C GLY A 154 -13.78 23.74 -36.57
N VAL A 155 -13.14 23.19 -35.54
CA VAL A 155 -11.75 22.68 -35.59
C VAL A 155 -11.72 21.16 -35.45
N ARG A 156 -10.86 20.47 -36.20
CA ARG A 156 -10.64 19.02 -36.02
C ARG A 156 -9.94 18.79 -34.67
N SER A 157 -10.64 18.11 -33.77
CA SER A 157 -10.19 17.94 -32.40
C SER A 157 -10.11 16.46 -32.02
N LEU A 158 -9.03 16.07 -31.35
CA LEU A 158 -8.90 14.77 -30.69
C LEU A 158 -9.64 14.84 -29.35
N MET A 159 -10.58 13.92 -29.15
CA MET A 159 -11.44 13.89 -27.97
C MET A 159 -11.43 12.52 -27.30
N LEU A 160 -11.37 12.53 -25.97
CA LEU A 160 -11.54 11.37 -25.10
C LEU A 160 -12.41 11.78 -23.91
N ARG A 161 -13.04 10.82 -23.26
CA ARG A 161 -13.89 11.08 -22.08
C ARG A 161 -13.30 10.38 -20.88
N MET A 162 -13.51 11.00 -19.72
CA MET A 162 -13.16 10.44 -18.43
C MET A 162 -14.31 10.66 -17.47
N ALA A 163 -14.52 9.72 -16.55
CA ALA A 163 -15.53 9.79 -15.51
C ALA A 163 -14.90 9.43 -14.16
N ASN A 164 -15.42 10.01 -13.08
CA ASN A 164 -15.06 9.57 -11.74
C ASN A 164 -15.94 8.37 -11.38
N GLU A 165 -15.33 7.22 -11.11
CA GLU A 165 -16.07 6.00 -10.74
C GLU A 165 -16.66 6.09 -9.32
N ARG A 166 -16.19 7.05 -8.51
CA ARG A 166 -16.66 7.24 -7.12
C ARG A 166 -17.57 8.45 -6.98
N ALA A 167 -18.45 8.37 -5.99
CA ALA A 167 -19.32 9.46 -5.56
C ALA A 167 -18.58 10.60 -4.83
N ASN A 168 -17.27 10.46 -4.56
CA ASN A 168 -16.47 11.54 -3.99
C ASN A 168 -16.12 12.56 -5.07
N GLN A 169 -15.80 13.79 -4.66
CA GLN A 169 -15.43 14.85 -5.59
C GLN A 169 -13.91 14.93 -5.71
N ILE A 170 -13.37 15.02 -6.92
CA ILE A 170 -11.96 15.33 -7.12
C ILE A 170 -11.85 16.84 -7.35
N LEU A 171 -11.29 17.53 -6.35
CA LEU A 171 -11.03 18.97 -6.41
C LEU A 171 -9.78 19.24 -7.23
N GLU A 172 -9.82 20.32 -8.01
CA GLU A 172 -8.70 20.80 -8.83
C GLU A 172 -8.07 19.74 -9.76
N ALA A 173 -8.91 18.89 -10.35
CA ALA A 173 -8.46 17.86 -11.27
C ALA A 173 -7.69 18.47 -12.44
N GLN A 174 -6.49 17.94 -12.69
CA GLN A 174 -5.63 18.28 -13.82
C GLN A 174 -5.53 17.09 -14.77
N VAL A 175 -5.59 17.36 -16.07
CA VAL A 175 -5.48 16.35 -17.12
C VAL A 175 -4.32 16.72 -18.02
N HIS A 176 -3.45 15.75 -18.30
CA HIS A 176 -2.38 15.88 -19.27
C HIS A 176 -2.53 14.81 -20.35
N LEU A 177 -2.35 15.20 -21.60
CA LEU A 177 -2.38 14.29 -22.74
C LEU A 177 -1.06 14.39 -23.48
N ALA A 178 -0.39 13.26 -23.68
CA ALA A 178 0.88 13.20 -24.40
C ALA A 178 0.79 12.20 -25.56
N LEU A 179 1.34 12.58 -26.70
CA LEU A 179 1.55 11.71 -27.86
C LEU A 179 2.94 11.08 -27.77
N ALA A 180 2.98 9.76 -27.61
CA ALA A 180 4.22 8.99 -27.69
C ALA A 180 4.47 8.53 -29.13
N ARG A 181 5.57 8.97 -29.74
CA ARG A 181 5.97 8.57 -31.10
C ARG A 181 7.42 8.11 -31.14
N THR A 182 7.70 7.07 -31.91
CA THR A 182 9.08 6.66 -32.21
C THR A 182 9.54 7.40 -33.46
N GLU A 183 10.68 8.07 -33.37
CA GLU A 183 11.27 8.86 -34.45
C GLU A 183 12.74 8.49 -34.59
N THR A 184 13.27 8.62 -35.80
CA THR A 184 14.71 8.46 -36.04
C THR A 184 15.34 9.85 -36.04
N THR A 185 16.37 10.06 -35.23
CA THR A 185 17.10 11.32 -35.21
C THR A 185 17.89 11.52 -36.50
N ALA A 186 18.41 12.73 -36.73
CA ALA A 186 19.23 13.02 -37.90
C ALA A 186 20.52 12.15 -37.92
N GLU A 187 20.97 11.72 -36.74
CA GLU A 187 22.12 10.86 -36.50
C GLU A 187 21.82 9.36 -36.69
N GLY A 188 20.58 9.01 -37.06
CA GLY A 188 20.16 7.62 -37.30
C GLY A 188 19.72 6.86 -36.05
N GLU A 189 19.65 7.50 -34.88
CA GLU A 189 19.23 6.86 -33.64
C GLU A 189 17.71 6.76 -33.56
N ARG A 190 17.19 5.58 -33.20
CA ARG A 190 15.75 5.40 -32.95
C ARG A 190 15.41 5.81 -31.52
N VAL A 191 14.75 6.95 -31.37
CA VAL A 191 14.34 7.49 -30.08
C VAL A 191 12.82 7.51 -29.95
N ARG A 192 12.32 7.41 -28.72
CA ARG A 192 10.90 7.60 -28.43
C ARG A 192 10.70 8.97 -27.79
N ARG A 193 9.94 9.84 -28.45
CA ARG A 193 9.61 11.19 -27.99
C ARG A 193 8.17 11.24 -27.50
N LEU A 194 7.96 12.02 -26.43
CA LEU A 194 6.66 12.34 -25.87
C LEU A 194 6.38 13.81 -26.18
N TYR A 195 5.25 14.09 -26.82
CA TYR A 195 4.79 15.43 -27.14
C TYR A 195 3.56 15.73 -26.31
N ASP A 196 3.64 16.73 -25.43
CA ASP A 196 2.47 17.20 -24.70
C ASP A 196 1.51 17.88 -25.67
N LEU A 197 0.26 17.41 -25.69
CA LEU A 197 -0.81 17.97 -26.50
C LEU A 197 -1.51 19.06 -25.71
N GLU A 198 -1.68 20.22 -26.34
CA GLU A 198 -2.44 21.33 -25.76
C GLU A 198 -3.92 20.94 -25.65
N LEU A 199 -4.47 21.06 -24.44
CA LEU A 199 -5.87 20.78 -24.17
C LEU A 199 -6.65 22.10 -24.13
N VAL A 200 -7.85 22.09 -24.71
CA VAL A 200 -8.81 23.20 -24.58
C VAL A 200 -9.11 23.50 -23.11
N ARG A 201 -9.08 22.46 -22.25
CA ARG A 201 -9.22 22.60 -20.80
C ARG A 201 -8.35 21.58 -20.06
N THR A 202 -7.29 22.09 -19.43
CA THR A 202 -6.34 21.29 -18.63
C THR A 202 -6.79 21.12 -17.18
N ARG A 203 -7.49 22.11 -16.62
CA ARG A 203 -7.90 22.14 -15.20
C ARG A 203 -9.42 22.22 -15.07
N THR A 204 -9.97 21.36 -14.21
CA THR A 204 -11.37 21.41 -13.81
C THR A 204 -11.44 21.56 -12.29
N PRO A 205 -12.03 22.65 -11.75
CA PRO A 205 -12.06 22.91 -10.32
C PRO A 205 -12.83 21.83 -9.55
N LEU A 206 -13.81 21.22 -10.21
CA LEU A 206 -14.62 20.15 -9.66
C LEU A 206 -14.83 19.06 -10.71
N PHE A 207 -14.16 17.93 -10.56
CA PHE A 207 -14.41 16.75 -11.38
C PHE A 207 -15.41 15.83 -10.66
N VAL A 208 -16.68 16.13 -10.94
CA VAL A 208 -17.86 15.37 -10.58
C VAL A 208 -18.61 15.09 -11.86
N LEU A 209 -19.15 13.88 -12.00
CA LEU A 209 -20.27 13.48 -12.86
C LEU A 209 -20.16 11.96 -13.09
N THR A 210 -21.23 11.26 -12.72
CA THR A 210 -21.61 9.92 -13.19
C THR A 210 -22.10 9.97 -14.63
#